data_AF-A0AAJ2GUV6-F1
#
_entry.id   AF-A0AAJ2GUV6-F1
#
_cell.length_a   1.000
_cell.length_b   1.000
_cell.length_c   1.000
_cell.angle_alpha   90.00
_cell.angle_beta   90.00
_cell.angle_gamma   90.00
#
_symmetry.space_group_name_H-M   'P 1'
#
loop_
_entity.id
_entity.type
_entity.pdbx_description
1 polymer ?
#
loop_
_entity_poly.entity_id
_entity_poly.type
_entity_poly.pdbx_seq_one_letter_code
_entity_poly.pdbx_strand_id
1 'polypeptide(L)' 'MRLPTDVLAEMEEIAEICGRTRSWVFVRALKSYLAAEGREIIEIDRARRDLEAGNGHDLDDVIDELEGIVKGAAA' A
#
# COMPACT_ATOMS: atom_id res chain seq x y z
N MET A 1 19.23 -6.20 11.03
CA MET A 1 18.28 -5.39 11.82
C MET A 1 18.22 -5.96 13.22
N ARG A 2 18.19 -5.14 14.28
CA ARG A 2 17.98 -5.63 15.65
C ARG A 2 16.48 -5.71 15.94
N LEU A 3 16.04 -6.81 16.54
CA LEU A 3 14.66 -7.02 16.97
C LEU A 3 14.62 -7.17 18.50
N PRO A 4 13.51 -6.79 19.15
CA PRO A 4 13.24 -7.18 20.54
C PRO A 4 13.35 -8.70 20.73
N THR A 5 13.86 -9.14 21.88
CA THR A 5 14.18 -10.55 22.14
C THR A 5 12.94 -11.42 22.18
N ASP A 6 11.84 -10.89 22.70
CA ASP A 6 10.50 -11.49 22.70
C ASP A 6 9.99 -11.74 21.29
N VAL A 7 10.02 -10.73 20.42
CA VAL A 7 9.61 -10.86 19.01
C VAL A 7 10.47 -11.87 18.27
N LEU A 8 11.78 -11.89 18.53
CA LEU A 8 12.68 -12.86 17.92
C LEU A 8 12.33 -14.30 18.34
N ALA A 9 12.02 -14.51 19.63
CA ALA A 9 11.67 -15.83 20.16
C ALA A 9 10.36 -16.36 19.54
N GLU A 10 9.31 -15.54 19.46
CA GLU A 10 8.06 -15.94 18.80
C GLU A 10 8.27 -16.25 17.31
N MET A 11 9.11 -15.46 16.64
CA MET A 11 9.42 -15.68 15.22
C MET A 11 10.21 -16.97 14.99
N GLU A 12 11.06 -17.36 15.95
CA GLU A 12 11.79 -18.64 15.96
C GLU A 12 10.83 -19.83 16.15
N GLU A 13 9.93 -19.74 17.11
CA GLU A 13 8.92 -20.77 17.38
C GLU A 13 8.03 -21.02 16.15
N ILE A 14 7.52 -19.95 15.53
CA ILE A 14 6.73 -20.07 14.29
C ILE A 14 7.53 -20.73 13.17
N ALA A 15 8.79 -20.35 13.02
CA ALA A 15 9.67 -20.93 11.99
C ALA A 15 9.87 -22.43 12.22
N GLU A 16 10.10 -22.85 13.46
CA GLU A 16 10.24 -24.25 13.86
C GLU A 16 8.97 -25.06 13.57
N ILE A 17 7.81 -24.60 14.05
CA ILE A 17 6.50 -25.23 13.81
C ILE A 17 6.24 -25.41 12.30
N CYS A 18 6.62 -24.42 11.50
CA CYS A 18 6.41 -24.43 10.05
C CYS A 18 7.50 -25.18 9.26
N GLY A 19 8.59 -25.63 9.90
CA GLY A 19 9.75 -26.20 9.22
C GLY A 19 10.43 -25.21 8.25
N ARG A 20 10.47 -23.92 8.62
CA ARG A 20 11.00 -22.82 7.80
C ARG A 20 12.09 -22.06 8.55
N THR A 21 12.69 -21.07 7.88
CA THR A 21 13.71 -20.20 8.49
C THR A 21 13.07 -18.96 9.10
N ARG A 22 13.75 -18.35 10.08
CA ARG A 22 13.42 -17.00 10.59
C ARG A 22 13.20 -15.97 9.48
N SER A 23 14.07 -15.97 8.47
CA SER A 23 13.97 -15.07 7.33
C SER A 23 12.68 -15.26 6.53
N TRP A 24 12.14 -16.48 6.46
CA TRP A 24 10.87 -16.74 5.80
C TRP A 24 9.70 -16.07 6.54
N VAL A 25 9.66 -16.19 7.87
CA VAL A 25 8.63 -15.53 8.70
C VAL A 25 8.74 -14.01 8.56
N PHE A 26 9.97 -13.49 8.64
CA PHE A 26 10.24 -12.06 8.51
C PHE A 26 9.77 -11.49 7.16
N VAL A 27 10.17 -12.12 6.05
CA VAL A 27 9.78 -11.67 4.70
C VAL A 27 8.26 -11.75 4.52
N ARG A 28 7.62 -12.78 5.08
CA ARG A 28 6.16 -12.92 5.01
C ARG A 28 5.46 -11.79 5.76
N ALA A 29 5.89 -11.48 6.98
CA ALA A 29 5.35 -10.39 7.77
C ALA A 29 5.54 -9.03 7.06
N LEU A 30 6.75 -8.77 6.55
CA LEU A 30 7.05 -7.52 5.84
C LEU A 30 6.22 -7.36 4.56
N LYS A 31 6.04 -8.44 3.78
CA LYS A 31 5.15 -8.41 2.61
C LYS A 31 3.71 -8.11 2.99
N SER A 32 3.23 -8.65 4.11
CA SER A 32 1.88 -8.37 4.62
C SER A 32 1.73 -6.90 4.98
N TYR A 33 2.67 -6.33 5.73
CA TYR A 33 2.68 -4.91 6.05
C TYR A 33 2.70 -4.02 4.80
N LEU A 34 3.57 -4.33 3.83
CA LEU A 34 3.68 -3.57 2.58
C LEU A 34 2.42 -3.66 1.70
N ALA A 35 1.70 -4.78 1.76
CA ALA A 35 0.47 -4.96 0.99
C ALA A 35 -0.73 -4.23 1.63
N ALA A 36 -0.72 -4.07 2.95
CA ALA A 36 -1.72 -3.31 3.70
C ALA A 36 -1.25 -1.85 3.88
N GLU A 37 -0.80 -1.50 5.09
CA GLU A 37 -0.45 -0.13 5.50
C GLU A 37 0.60 0.53 4.60
N GLY A 38 1.64 -0.22 4.20
CA GLY A 38 2.73 0.33 3.40
C GLY A 38 2.28 0.87 2.05
N ARG A 39 1.23 0.29 1.45
CA ARG A 39 0.69 0.76 0.17
C ARG A 39 -0.01 2.10 0.33
N GLU A 40 -0.88 2.22 1.32
CA GLU A 40 -1.62 3.45 1.60
C GLU A 40 -0.68 4.63 1.89
N ILE A 41 0.35 4.42 2.70
CA ILE A 41 1.36 5.45 2.99
C ILE A 41 2.03 5.93 1.70
N ILE A 42 2.43 5.01 0.83
CA ILE A 42 3.09 5.34 -0.44
C ILE A 42 2.13 6.07 -1.39
N GLU A 43 0.87 5.64 -1.46
CA GLU A 43 -0.15 6.24 -2.33
C GLU A 43 -0.49 7.67 -1.89
N ILE A 44 -0.69 7.91 -0.59
CA ILE A 44 -0.93 9.25 -0.04
C ILE A 44 0.27 10.16 -0.32
N ASP A 45 1.49 9.69 -0.08
CA ASP A 45 2.68 10.50 -0.34
C ASP A 45 2.85 10.82 -1.84
N ARG A 46 2.50 9.90 -2.74
CA ARG A 46 2.46 10.16 -4.18
C ARG A 46 1.41 11.20 -4.53
N ALA A 47 0.18 11.07 -4.03
CA ALA A 47 -0.90 12.02 -4.28
C ALA A 47 -0.50 13.45 -3.84
N ARG A 48 0.17 13.58 -2.68
CA ARG A 48 0.70 14.87 -2.22
C ARG A 48 1.74 15.45 -3.18
N ARG A 49 2.66 14.62 -3.67
CA ARG A 49 3.67 15.04 -4.66
C ARG A 49 3.06 15.43 -6.00
N ASP A 50 2.00 14.75 -6.44
CA ASP A 50 1.28 15.09 -7.67
C ASP A 50 0.57 16.45 -7.54
N LEU A 51 -0.06 16.73 -6.40
CA LEU A 51 -0.63 18.04 -6.10
C LEU A 51 0.42 19.15 -6.09
N GLU A 52 1.57 18.92 -5.44
CA GLU A 52 2.69 19.88 -5.41
C GLU A 52 3.28 20.12 -6.80
N ALA A 53 3.25 19.13 -7.69
CA ALA A 53 3.70 19.23 -9.07
C ALA A 53 2.68 19.90 -10.01
N GLY A 54 1.47 20.22 -9.52
CA GLY A 54 0.39 20.78 -10.33
C GLY A 54 -0.35 19.77 -11.20
N ASN A 55 -0.20 18.46 -10.92
CA ASN A 55 -0.91 17.38 -11.62
C ASN A 55 -2.29 17.06 -10.98
N GLY A 56 -2.79 17.94 -10.11
CA GLY A 56 -4.13 17.83 -9.56
C GLY A 56 -5.19 18.27 -10.58
N HIS A 57 -6.36 17.64 -10.53
CA HIS A 57 -7.54 18.06 -11.29
C HIS A 57 -8.56 18.72 -10.37
N ASP A 58 -9.22 19.77 -10.85
CA ASP A 58 -10.38 20.33 -10.16
C ASP A 58 -11.56 19.35 -10.25
N LEU A 59 -12.35 19.26 -9.18
CA LEU A 59 -13.48 18.32 -9.11
C LEU A 59 -14.58 18.70 -10.10
N ASP A 60 -14.86 20.00 -10.26
CA ASP A 60 -15.91 20.48 -11.14
C ASP A 60 -15.56 20.17 -12.61
N ASP A 61 -14.29 20.31 -12.99
CA ASP A 61 -13.78 19.95 -14.32
C ASP A 61 -13.97 18.45 -14.62
N VAL A 62 -13.73 17.58 -13.63
CA VAL A 62 -13.90 16.12 -13.77
C VAL A 62 -15.39 15.74 -13.89
N ILE A 63 -16.27 16.44 -13.17
CA ILE A 63 -17.72 16.21 -13.25
C ILE A 63 -18.24 16.58 -14.65
N ASP A 64 -17.83 17.75 -15.16
CA ASP A 64 -18.21 18.21 -16.50
C ASP A 64 -17.73 17.25 -17.60
N GLU A 65 -16.51 16.71 -17.48
CA GLU A 65 -15.97 15.71 -18.41
C GLU A 65 -16.81 14.42 -18.40
N LEU A 66 -17.12 13.91 -17.20
CA LEU A 66 -17.95 12.70 -17.04
C LEU A 66 -19.35 12.88 -17.62
N GLU A 67 -20.00 14.03 -17.39
CA GLU A 67 -21.31 14.33 -17.98
C GLU A 67 -21.25 14.31 -19.51
N GLY A 68 -20.18 14.85 -20.10
CA GLY A 68 -19.96 14.84 -21.54
C GLY A 68 -19.83 13.41 -22.09
N ILE A 69 -19.06 12.56 -21.42
CA ILE A 69 -18.87 11.14 -21.80
C ILE A 69 -20.20 10.37 -21.74
N VAL A 70 -20.98 10.52 -20.66
CA VAL A 70 -22.26 9.82 -20.49
C VAL A 70 -23.27 10.25 -21.54
N LYS A 71 -23.37 11.55 -21.85
CA LYS A 71 -24.26 12.07 -22.91
C LYS A 71 -23.83 11.58 -24.30
N GLY A 72 -22.53 11.47 -24.56
CA GLY A 72 -21.99 10.96 -25.82
C GLY A 72 -22.15 9.45 -26.01
N ALA A 73 -22.13 8.66 -24.94
CA ALA A 73 -22.33 7.21 -25.00
C ALA A 73 -23.82 6.79 -25.13
N ALA A 74 -24.74 7.70 -24.83
CA ALA A 74 -26.19 7.48 -24.93
C ALA A 74 -26.77 7.92 -26.30
N ALA A 75 -25.96 8.49 -27.19
CA ALA A 75 -26.31 8.92 -28.54
C ALA A 75 -25.91 7.87 -29.59
#